data_AF-I0L678-F1
#
_entry.id   AF-I0L678-F1
#
_cell.length_a   1.000
_cell.length_b   1.000
_cell.length_c   1.000
_cell.angle_alpha   90.00
_cell.angle_beta   90.00
_cell.angle_gamma   90.00
#
_symmetry.space_group_name_H-M   'P 1'
#
loop_
_entity.id
_entity.type
_entity.pdbx_description
1 polymer ?
#
loop_
_entity_poly.entity_id
_entity_poly.type
_entity_poly.pdbx_seq_one_letter_code
_entity_poly.pdbx_strand_id
1 'polypeptide(L)'
;MEAAKVTKVSDSWGCMLSTHRYLWNERDESVRQNLTFAEQADLSRRTLAGEGDAEAPRSVEIASTEALVAASLLRELSARLRQGVTTDAVSPDAVQLAEVADELVGRLYAATGMRG
;
A
#
# COMPACT_ATOMS: atom_id res chain seq x y z
N MET A 1 5.52 27.62 25.69
CA MET A 1 6.21 26.32 25.62
C MET A 1 5.11 25.27 25.63
N GLU A 2 4.56 24.94 24.46
CA GLU A 2 3.47 23.95 24.37
C GLU A 2 4.07 22.55 24.36
N ALA A 3 3.66 21.75 25.33
CA ALA A 3 4.05 20.36 25.45
C ALA A 3 3.45 19.57 24.27
N ALA A 4 4.31 19.13 23.36
CA ALA A 4 3.96 18.16 22.35
C ALA A 4 3.36 16.92 23.03
N LYS A 5 2.08 16.69 22.81
CA LYS A 5 1.35 15.53 23.32
C LYS A 5 1.86 14.32 22.54
N VAL A 6 2.89 13.66 23.08
CA VAL A 6 3.38 12.37 22.57
C VAL A 6 2.29 11.34 22.84
N THR A 7 1.45 11.08 21.86
CA THR A 7 0.48 9.99 21.90
C THR A 7 1.24 8.67 21.91
N LYS A 8 1.11 7.95 23.02
CA LYS A 8 1.61 6.59 23.23
C LYS A 8 1.13 5.71 22.08
N VAL A 9 2.05 5.27 21.23
CA VAL A 9 1.80 4.30 20.16
C VAL A 9 1.44 2.98 20.85
N SER A 10 0.16 2.66 20.89
CA SER A 10 -0.34 1.44 21.54
C SER A 10 0.10 0.21 20.76
N ASP A 11 1.00 -0.54 21.38
CA ASP A 11 1.25 -1.97 21.30
C ASP A 11 0.78 -2.74 20.04
N SER A 12 1.78 -2.97 19.18
CA SER A 12 2.01 -4.16 18.34
C SER A 12 1.30 -4.35 16.99
N TRP A 13 0.24 -3.61 16.64
CA TRP A 13 -0.35 -3.71 15.28
C TRP A 13 -0.48 -2.38 14.54
N GLY A 14 -0.80 -1.29 15.24
CA GLY A 14 -0.92 0.05 14.64
C GLY A 14 0.40 0.61 14.09
N CYS A 15 1.54 0.03 14.47
CA CYS A 15 2.86 0.49 14.03
C CYS A 15 3.37 -0.20 12.74
N MET A 16 2.72 -1.27 12.27
CA MET A 16 3.16 -2.02 11.07
C MET A 16 2.53 -1.52 9.77
N LEU A 17 1.48 -0.72 9.84
CA LEU A 17 0.75 -0.24 8.67
C LEU A 17 0.56 1.26 8.78
N SER A 18 1.65 1.99 8.66
CA SER A 18 1.61 3.43 8.59
C SER A 18 1.83 3.85 7.14
N THR A 19 0.78 4.34 6.50
CA THR A 19 0.84 4.87 5.14
C THR A 19 1.47 6.25 5.18
N HIS A 20 2.79 6.31 5.04
CA HIS A 20 3.47 7.57 4.76
C HIS A 20 4.28 7.46 3.49
N ARG A 21 4.32 8.56 2.77
CA ARG A 21 5.11 8.70 1.55
C ARG A 21 6.24 9.68 1.81
N TYR A 22 7.41 9.35 1.29
CA TYR A 22 8.50 10.30 1.18
C TYR A 22 8.41 10.99 -0.19
N LEU A 23 8.39 12.31 -0.17
CA LEU A 23 8.47 13.18 -1.34
C LEU A 23 9.75 14.00 -1.26
N TRP A 24 10.28 14.42 -2.40
CA TRP A 24 11.39 15.36 -2.47
C TRP A 24 10.83 16.77 -2.64
N ASN A 25 11.24 17.71 -1.80
CA ASN A 25 10.87 19.12 -1.96
C ASN A 25 11.80 19.83 -2.98
N GLU A 26 11.55 21.11 -3.23
CA GLU A 26 12.37 21.94 -4.13
C GLU A 26 13.85 22.09 -3.69
N ARG A 27 14.17 21.68 -2.46
CA ARG A 27 15.52 21.69 -1.88
C ARG A 27 16.16 20.30 -1.85
N ASP A 28 15.54 19.31 -2.51
CA ASP A 28 15.98 17.91 -2.52
C ASP A 28 16.04 17.28 -1.12
N GLU A 29 15.17 17.73 -0.22
CA GLU A 29 15.02 17.16 1.11
C GLU A 29 13.84 16.17 1.12
N SER A 30 14.01 15.05 1.82
CA SER A 30 12.94 14.07 1.98
C SER A 30 11.90 14.59 2.96
N VAL A 31 10.70 14.90 2.48
CA VAL A 31 9.54 15.31 3.29
C VAL A 31 8.61 14.12 3.47
N ARG A 32 8.32 13.79 4.73
CA ARG A 32 7.34 12.76 5.10
C ARG A 32 5.94 13.33 5.03
N GLN A 33 5.11 12.78 4.16
CA GLN A 33 3.68 13.02 4.11
C GLN A 33 2.94 11.86 4.78
N ASN A 34 2.13 12.17 5.80
CA ASN A 34 1.21 11.17 6.37
C ASN A 34 -0.02 11.07 5.47
N LEU A 35 -0.43 9.85 5.16
CA LEU A 35 -1.60 9.52 4.36
C LEU A 35 -2.49 8.57 5.15
N THR A 36 -3.78 8.63 4.89
CA THR A 36 -4.75 7.59 5.24
C THR A 36 -4.59 6.38 4.31
N PHE A 37 -5.20 5.25 4.67
CA PHE A 37 -5.20 4.08 3.78
C PHE A 37 -6.01 4.35 2.51
N ALA A 38 -7.11 5.09 2.63
CA ALA A 38 -7.90 5.53 1.47
C ALA A 38 -7.09 6.38 0.50
N GLU A 39 -6.35 7.38 0.99
CA GLU A 39 -5.49 8.22 0.14
C GLU A 39 -4.39 7.42 -0.55
N GLN A 40 -3.78 6.47 0.17
CA GLN A 40 -2.79 5.58 -0.42
C GLN A 40 -3.40 4.65 -1.49
N ALA A 41 -4.60 4.13 -1.24
CA ALA A 41 -5.31 3.28 -2.19
C ALA A 41 -5.67 4.04 -3.48
N ASP A 42 -6.19 5.26 -3.34
CA ASP A 42 -6.51 6.14 -4.47
C ASP A 42 -5.27 6.48 -5.30
N LEU A 43 -4.17 6.87 -4.65
CA LEU A 43 -2.88 7.10 -5.31
C LEU A 43 -2.38 5.85 -6.05
N SER A 44 -2.51 4.69 -5.44
CA SER A 44 -2.09 3.41 -6.04
C SER A 44 -2.92 3.10 -7.29
N ARG A 45 -4.24 3.28 -7.25
CA ARG A 45 -5.14 3.08 -8.40
C ARG A 45 -4.81 4.05 -9.54
N ARG A 46 -4.62 5.33 -9.24
CA ARG A 46 -4.22 6.34 -10.24
C ARG A 46 -2.90 5.98 -10.91
N THR A 47 -1.90 5.59 -10.11
CA THR A 47 -0.59 5.12 -10.63
C THR A 47 -0.76 3.90 -11.53
N LEU A 48 -1.59 2.94 -11.11
CA LEU A 48 -1.87 1.71 -11.84
C LEU A 48 -2.72 1.90 -13.11
N ALA A 49 -3.47 3.01 -13.19
CA ALA A 49 -4.20 3.45 -14.38
C ALA A 49 -3.33 4.30 -15.33
N GLY A 50 -2.09 4.63 -14.92
CA GLY A 50 -1.22 5.54 -15.68
C GLY A 50 -1.69 7.00 -15.62
N GLU A 51 -2.45 7.38 -14.60
CA GLU A 51 -2.94 8.76 -14.42
C GLU A 51 -1.88 9.63 -13.70
N GLY A 52 -1.64 10.83 -14.25
CA GLY A 52 -0.74 11.86 -13.70
C GLY A 52 0.59 12.02 -14.46
N ASP A 53 1.46 12.94 -14.00
CA ASP A 53 2.86 13.12 -14.48
C ASP A 53 3.80 12.01 -13.98
N ALA A 54 3.25 10.87 -13.57
CA ALA A 54 4.04 9.73 -13.16
C ALA A 54 4.83 9.21 -14.37
N GLU A 55 6.15 9.08 -14.21
CA GLU A 55 7.03 8.45 -15.19
C GLU A 55 6.36 7.17 -15.72
N ALA A 56 6.23 7.05 -17.05
CA ALA A 56 5.51 5.96 -17.68
C ALA A 56 5.96 4.62 -17.06
N PRO A 57 5.02 3.71 -16.71
CA PRO A 57 5.36 2.49 -16.00
C PRO A 57 6.48 1.78 -16.75
N ARG A 58 7.66 1.67 -16.11
CA ARG A 58 8.77 0.91 -16.69
C ARG A 58 8.26 -0.51 -16.89
N SER A 59 8.37 -1.02 -18.11
CA SER A 59 8.04 -2.42 -18.38
C SER A 59 9.02 -3.29 -17.60
N VAL A 60 8.56 -3.86 -16.49
CA VAL A 60 9.33 -4.83 -15.71
C VAL A 60 8.91 -6.21 -16.16
N GLU A 61 9.85 -6.98 -16.71
CA GLU A 61 9.67 -8.42 -16.88
C GLU A 61 9.83 -9.08 -15.51
N ILE A 62 8.79 -9.78 -15.07
CA ILE A 62 8.76 -10.49 -13.78
C ILE A 62 8.73 -11.99 -14.09
N ALA A 63 9.65 -12.77 -13.51
CA ALA A 63 9.63 -14.22 -13.67
C ALA A 63 8.38 -14.83 -13.00
N SER A 64 7.84 -15.92 -13.55
CA SER A 64 6.58 -16.51 -13.04
C SER A 64 6.64 -16.87 -11.54
N THR A 65 7.80 -17.31 -11.05
CA THR A 65 8.02 -17.61 -9.62
C THR A 65 8.02 -16.35 -8.76
N GLU A 66 8.61 -15.26 -9.22
CA GLU A 66 8.62 -13.98 -8.51
C GLU A 66 7.21 -13.39 -8.44
N ALA A 67 6.44 -13.51 -9.53
CA ALA A 67 5.04 -13.12 -9.55
C ALA A 67 4.19 -13.96 -8.57
N LEU A 68 4.46 -15.26 -8.43
CA LEU A 68 3.78 -16.11 -7.43
C LEU A 68 4.09 -15.67 -6.01
N VAL A 69 5.36 -15.37 -5.72
CA VAL A 69 5.78 -14.89 -4.39
C VAL A 69 5.12 -13.53 -4.11
N ALA A 70 5.18 -12.59 -5.06
CA ALA A 70 4.55 -11.28 -4.94
C ALA A 70 3.03 -11.39 -4.73
N ALA A 71 2.35 -12.24 -5.51
CA ALA A 71 0.92 -12.47 -5.36
C ALA A 71 0.58 -13.07 -3.98
N SER A 72 1.40 -13.99 -3.47
CA SER A 72 1.20 -14.58 -2.14
C SER A 72 1.36 -13.55 -1.02
N LEU A 73 2.36 -12.67 -1.12
CA LEU A 73 2.57 -11.58 -0.17
C LEU A 73 1.42 -10.56 -0.19
N LEU A 74 0.91 -10.22 -1.37
CA LEU A 74 -0.22 -9.31 -1.53
C LEU A 74 -1.53 -9.91 -0.97
N ARG A 75 -1.77 -11.21 -1.19
CA ARG A 75 -2.91 -11.93 -0.59
C ARG A 75 -2.83 -11.92 0.94
N GLU A 76 -1.66 -12.19 1.50
CA GLU A 76 -1.46 -12.15 2.95
C GLU A 76 -1.64 -10.73 3.51
N LEU A 77 -1.17 -9.70 2.80
CA LEU A 77 -1.40 -8.31 3.17
C LEU A 77 -2.91 -7.97 3.18
N SER A 78 -3.64 -8.33 2.13
CA SER A 78 -5.10 -8.16 2.04
C SER A 78 -5.81 -8.83 3.22
N ALA A 79 -5.45 -10.08 3.53
CA ALA A 79 -6.01 -10.82 4.66
C ALA A 79 -5.72 -10.13 6.00
N ARG A 80 -4.49 -9.66 6.24
CA ARG A 80 -4.12 -8.94 7.47
C ARG A 80 -4.85 -7.61 7.62
N LEU A 81 -5.00 -6.84 6.54
CA LEU A 81 -5.76 -5.58 6.55
C LEU A 81 -7.22 -5.83 6.93
N ARG A 82 -7.87 -6.80 6.28
CA ARG A 82 -9.27 -7.16 6.57
C ARG A 82 -9.46 -7.71 7.98
N GLN A 83 -8.53 -8.54 8.44
CA GLN A 83 -8.54 -9.05 9.82
C GLN A 83 -8.39 -7.90 10.82
N GLY A 84 -7.45 -6.99 10.57
CA GLY A 84 -7.23 -5.82 11.42
C GLY A 84 -8.46 -4.91 11.51
N VAL A 85 -9.20 -4.72 10.41
CA VAL A 85 -10.47 -3.97 10.42
C VAL A 85 -11.53 -4.71 11.24
N THR A 86 -11.62 -6.03 11.09
CA THR A 86 -12.59 -6.85 11.85
C THR A 86 -12.31 -6.83 13.35
N THR A 87 -11.03 -6.74 13.75
CA THR A 87 -10.62 -6.67 15.16
C THR A 87 -10.47 -5.24 15.69
N ASP A 88 -10.86 -4.22 14.92
CA ASP A 88 -10.69 -2.79 15.26
C ASP A 88 -9.23 -2.40 15.57
N ALA A 89 -8.27 -3.14 15.01
CA ALA A 89 -6.83 -2.93 15.19
C ALA A 89 -6.24 -1.95 14.16
N VAL A 90 -6.93 -1.75 13.03
CA VAL A 90 -6.61 -0.71 12.03
C VAL A 90 -7.89 -0.01 11.58
N SER A 91 -7.73 1.18 11.01
CA SER A 91 -8.84 2.01 10.52
C SER A 91 -9.71 1.27 9.49
N PRO A 92 -11.05 1.47 9.49
CA PRO A 92 -11.96 0.83 8.53
C PRO A 92 -11.63 1.09 7.06
N ASP A 93 -10.99 2.22 6.76
CA ASP A 93 -10.58 2.56 5.39
C ASP A 93 -9.43 1.68 4.85
N ALA A 94 -8.77 0.88 5.70
CA ALA A 94 -7.78 -0.11 5.30
C ALA A 94 -8.33 -1.18 4.33
N VAL A 95 -9.65 -1.39 4.30
CA VAL A 95 -10.32 -2.26 3.30
C VAL A 95 -10.01 -1.80 1.87
N GLN A 96 -9.92 -0.49 1.62
CA GLN A 96 -9.64 0.03 0.28
C GLN A 96 -8.23 -0.36 -0.19
N LEU A 97 -7.26 -0.40 0.72
CA LEU A 97 -5.91 -0.86 0.39
C LEU A 97 -5.86 -2.38 0.20
N ALA A 98 -6.67 -3.14 0.93
CA ALA A 98 -6.81 -4.58 0.73
C ALA A 98 -7.35 -4.90 -0.68
N GLU A 99 -8.34 -4.14 -1.16
CA GLU A 99 -8.87 -4.26 -2.52
C GLU A 99 -7.79 -3.99 -3.58
N VAL A 100 -6.95 -2.96 -3.39
CA VAL A 100 -5.84 -2.69 -4.31
C VAL A 100 -4.84 -3.85 -4.33
N ALA A 101 -4.56 -4.47 -3.18
CA ALA A 101 -3.71 -5.65 -3.13
C ALA A 101 -4.32 -6.83 -3.91
N ASP A 102 -5.64 -7.06 -3.78
CA ASP A 102 -6.37 -8.08 -4.54
C ASP A 102 -6.34 -7.79 -6.07
N GLU A 103 -6.50 -6.53 -6.48
CA GLU A 103 -6.38 -6.11 -7.88
C GLU A 103 -4.98 -6.40 -8.46
N LEU A 104 -3.93 -6.09 -7.69
CA LEU A 104 -2.54 -6.36 -8.08
C LEU A 104 -2.25 -7.85 -8.24
N VAL A 105 -2.81 -8.68 -7.36
CA VAL A 105 -2.74 -10.14 -7.48
C VAL A 105 -3.34 -10.61 -8.81
N GLY A 106 -4.52 -10.10 -9.17
CA GLY A 106 -5.16 -10.39 -10.45
C GLY A 106 -4.29 -10.00 -11.65
N ARG A 107 -3.65 -8.83 -11.59
CA ARG A 107 -2.71 -8.36 -12.62
C ARG A 107 -1.48 -9.26 -12.75
N LEU A 108 -0.88 -9.69 -11.63
CA LEU A 108 0.29 -10.57 -11.63
C LEU A 108 -0.02 -11.94 -12.24
N TYR A 109 -1.17 -12.52 -11.92
CA TYR A 109 -1.62 -13.77 -12.53
C TYR A 109 -1.87 -13.62 -14.02
N ALA A 110 -2.54 -12.54 -14.45
CA ALA A 110 -2.75 -12.26 -15.86
C ALA A 110 -1.45 -12.09 -16.63
N ALA A 111 -0.48 -11.33 -16.09
CA ALA A 111 0.80 -11.04 -16.74
C ALA A 111 1.67 -12.29 -16.95
N THR A 112 1.50 -13.32 -16.13
CA THR A 112 2.31 -14.56 -16.18
C THR A 112 1.58 -15.73 -16.82
N GLY A 113 0.36 -15.52 -17.32
CA GLY A 113 -0.48 -16.58 -17.88
C GLY A 113 -0.96 -17.60 -16.83
N MET A 114 -0.81 -17.30 -15.55
CA MET A 114 -1.29 -18.15 -14.45
C MET A 114 -2.79 -17.86 -14.25
N ARG A 115 -3.62 -18.90 -14.25
CA ARG A 115 -5.01 -18.78 -13.77
C ARG A 115 -5.01 -19.10 -12.29
N GLY A 116 -5.31 -18.10 -11.47
CA GLY A 116 -5.49 -18.22 -10.02
C GLY A 116 -6.85 -18.80 -9.64
#